data_AF-A0A0G0WFS4-F1
#
_entry.id   AF-A0A0G0WFS4-F1
#
_cell.length_a   1.000
_cell.length_b   1.000
_cell.length_c   1.000
_cell.angle_alpha   90.00
_cell.angle_beta   90.00
_cell.angle_gamma   90.00
#
_symmetry.space_group_name_H-M   'P 1'
#
loop_
_entity.id
_entity.type
_entity.pdbx_description
1 polymer ?
#
loop_
_entity_poly.entity_id
_entity_poly.type
_entity_poly.pdbx_seq_one_letter_code
_entity_poly.pdbx_strand_id
1 'polypeptide(L)'
;MRGKNKSWGFTLIELLVVIAILAILSAVAISIYAGAQRNARDKIRTADIAGIARTLESTRDFGQNEYINELAEDYPNSIPKDPSSSTAYCIKTSTTSMRIPDPD
;
A
#
# COMPACT_ATOMS: atom_id res chain seq x y z
N MET A 1 8.80 -5.27 -63.17
CA MET A 1 7.49 -5.83 -62.77
C MET A 1 7.25 -5.50 -61.31
N ARG A 2 6.20 -4.74 -60.97
CA ARG A 2 5.95 -4.26 -59.60
C ARG A 2 4.81 -5.08 -58.98
N GLY A 3 5.14 -5.95 -58.03
CA GLY A 3 4.15 -6.79 -57.33
C GLY A 3 3.14 -5.91 -56.61
N LYS A 4 1.85 -6.15 -56.85
CA LYS A 4 0.77 -5.44 -56.14
C LYS A 4 0.65 -6.04 -54.74
N ASN A 5 0.94 -5.25 -53.72
CA ASN A 5 0.73 -5.64 -52.33
C ASN A 5 -0.79 -5.68 -52.08
N LYS A 6 -1.35 -6.87 -51.80
CA LYS A 6 -2.77 -7.04 -51.48
C LYS A 6 -2.96 -6.69 -50.01
N SER A 7 -3.54 -5.52 -49.72
CA SER A 7 -3.95 -5.16 -48.38
C SER A 7 -5.18 -5.96 -47.99
N TRP A 8 -5.04 -6.86 -47.03
CA TRP A 8 -6.16 -7.50 -46.35
C TRP A 8 -6.64 -6.58 -45.22
N GLY A 9 -7.91 -6.18 -45.28
CA GLY A 9 -8.57 -5.39 -44.25
C GLY A 9 -9.26 -6.27 -43.22
N PHE A 10 -9.42 -5.74 -42.01
CA PHE A 10 -10.15 -6.38 -40.91
C PHE A 10 -11.65 -6.36 -41.19
N THR A 11 -12.34 -7.47 -40.90
CA THR A 11 -13.79 -7.60 -41.08
C THR A 11 -14.54 -7.01 -39.88
N LEU A 12 -15.77 -6.55 -40.09
CA LEU A 12 -16.62 -6.05 -39.01
C LEU A 12 -16.93 -7.12 -37.95
N ILE A 13 -17.03 -8.39 -38.38
CA ILE A 13 -17.30 -9.50 -37.47
C ILE A 13 -16.08 -9.82 -36.59
N GLU A 14 -14.86 -9.69 -37.11
CA GLU A 14 -13.64 -9.83 -36.31
C GLU A 14 -13.58 -8.76 -35.23
N LEU A 15 -13.96 -7.52 -35.54
CA LEU A 15 -14.01 -6.45 -34.53
C LEU A 15 -15.10 -6.69 -33.48
N LEU A 16 -16.27 -7.17 -33.92
CA LEU A 16 -17.40 -7.47 -33.05
C LEU A 16 -17.06 -8.55 -32.01
N VAL A 17 -16.42 -9.64 -32.44
CA VAL A 17 -16.04 -10.74 -31.53
C VAL A 17 -14.98 -10.28 -30.52
N VAL A 18 -14.02 -9.44 -30.94
CA VAL A 18 -12.97 -8.93 -30.05
C VAL A 18 -13.56 -8.10 -28.91
N ILE A 19 -14.44 -7.14 -29.22
CA ILE A 19 -15.05 -6.31 -28.16
C ILE A 19 -15.96 -7.13 -27.23
N ALA A 20 -16.61 -8.18 -27.75
CA ALA A 20 -17.42 -9.08 -26.94
C ALA A 20 -16.54 -9.86 -25.93
N ILE A 21 -15.39 -10.37 -26.36
CA ILE A 21 -14.44 -11.05 -25.47
C ILE A 21 -13.83 -10.06 -24.46
N LEU A 22 -13.44 -8.87 -24.90
CA LEU A 22 -12.90 -7.83 -24.01
C LEU A 22 -13.91 -7.41 -22.93
N ALA A 23 -15.21 -7.33 -23.26
CA ALA A 23 -16.25 -7.03 -22.29
C ALA A 23 -16.30 -8.08 -21.16
N ILE A 24 -16.29 -9.37 -21.51
CA ILE A 24 -16.31 -10.47 -20.54
C ILE A 24 -15.04 -10.45 -19.66
N LEU A 25 -13.86 -10.32 -20.27
CA LEU A 25 -12.60 -10.27 -19.53
C LEU A 25 -12.53 -9.07 -18.59
N SER A 26 -13.00 -7.89 -19.04
CA SER A 26 -12.99 -6.67 -18.24
C SER A 26 -13.85 -6.78 -16.98
N ALA A 27 -15.02 -7.42 -17.07
CA ALA A 27 -15.92 -7.59 -15.94
C ALA A 27 -15.28 -8.41 -14.80
N VAL A 28 -14.58 -9.50 -15.16
CA VAL A 28 -13.88 -10.34 -14.18
C VAL A 28 -12.60 -9.66 -13.68
N ALA A 29 -11.88 -8.93 -14.53
CA ALA A 29 -10.66 -8.24 -14.15
C ALA A 29 -10.88 -7.20 -13.03
N ILE A 30 -11.99 -6.47 -13.07
CA ILE A 30 -12.31 -5.43 -12.08
C ILE A 30 -12.47 -6.02 -10.67
N SER A 31 -13.16 -7.16 -10.53
CA SER A 31 -13.40 -7.77 -9.22
C SER A 31 -12.10 -8.28 -8.58
N ILE A 32 -11.23 -8.90 -9.39
CA ILE A 32 -9.91 -9.37 -8.96
C ILE A 32 -9.03 -8.18 -8.57
N TYR A 33 -9.01 -7.13 -9.39
CA TYR A 33 -8.19 -5.95 -9.15
C TYR A 33 -8.54 -5.25 -7.83
N ALA A 34 -9.83 -5.13 -7.49
CA ALA A 34 -10.26 -4.53 -6.23
C ALA A 34 -9.73 -5.29 -5.00
N GLY A 35 -9.72 -6.63 -5.05
CA GLY A 35 -9.14 -7.48 -4.01
C GLY A 35 -7.62 -7.36 -3.92
N ALA A 36 -6.95 -7.39 -5.07
CA ALA A 36 -5.49 -7.22 -5.15
C ALA A 36 -5.04 -5.86 -4.57
N GLN A 37 -5.77 -4.79 -4.86
CA GLN A 37 -5.45 -3.45 -4.34
C GLN A 37 -5.65 -3.36 -2.82
N ARG A 38 -6.69 -4.01 -2.26
CA ARG A 38 -6.90 -4.11 -0.80
C ARG A 38 -5.73 -4.83 -0.13
N ASN A 39 -5.37 -6.02 -0.64
CA ASN A 39 -4.26 -6.80 -0.12
C ASN A 39 -2.92 -6.07 -0.21
N ALA A 40 -2.67 -5.33 -1.31
CA ALA A 40 -1.47 -4.53 -1.47
C ALA A 40 -1.40 -3.42 -0.41
N ARG A 41 -2.52 -2.71 -0.18
CA ARG A 41 -2.60 -1.70 0.89
C ARG A 41 -2.35 -2.33 2.26
N ASP A 42 -2.96 -3.47 2.57
CA ASP A 42 -2.76 -4.16 3.85
C ASP A 42 -1.31 -4.56 4.11
N LYS A 43 -0.62 -5.07 3.09
CA LYS A 43 0.82 -5.36 3.18
C LYS A 43 1.65 -4.13 3.48
N ILE A 44 1.34 -3.00 2.85
CA ILE A 44 2.01 -1.72 3.13
C ILE A 44 1.73 -1.31 4.57
N ARG A 45 0.47 -1.35 5.04
CA ARG A 45 0.12 -1.00 6.42
C ARG A 45 0.86 -1.86 7.45
N THR A 46 0.98 -3.17 7.21
CA THR A 46 1.74 -4.07 8.10
C THR A 46 3.22 -3.72 8.11
N ALA A 47 3.81 -3.41 6.95
CA ALA A 47 5.21 -2.98 6.85
C ALA A 47 5.45 -1.65 7.57
N ASP A 48 4.52 -0.70 7.42
CA ASP A 48 4.59 0.61 8.06
C ASP A 48 4.53 0.48 9.58
N ILE A 49 3.58 -0.30 10.14
CA ILE A 49 3.49 -0.57 11.58
C ILE A 49 4.78 -1.21 12.10
N ALA A 50 5.34 -2.18 11.38
CA ALA A 50 6.59 -2.83 11.76
C ALA A 50 7.78 -1.86 11.73
N GLY A 51 7.83 -0.96 10.74
CA GLY A 51 8.81 0.13 10.70
C GLY A 51 8.67 1.04 11.92
N ILE A 52 7.44 1.42 12.27
CA ILE A 52 7.15 2.32 13.38
C ILE A 52 7.60 1.71 14.70
N ALA A 53 7.25 0.45 14.94
CA ALA A 53 7.65 -0.26 16.16
C ALA A 53 9.18 -0.35 16.29
N ARG A 54 9.89 -0.55 15.18
CA ARG A 54 11.37 -0.60 15.18
C ARG A 54 11.98 0.75 15.55
N THR A 55 11.47 1.83 14.97
CA THR A 55 11.95 3.19 15.28
C THR A 55 11.71 3.52 16.76
N LEU A 56 10.51 3.20 17.28
CA LEU A 56 10.21 3.42 18.70
C LEU A 56 11.14 2.64 19.62
N GLU A 57 11.40 1.37 19.31
CA GLU A 57 12.31 0.54 20.11
C GLU A 57 13.76 1.04 20.05
N SER A 58 14.22 1.52 18.89
CA SER A 58 15.57 2.10 18.78
C SER A 58 15.73 3.40 19.57
N THR A 59 14.64 4.14 19.79
CA THR A 59 14.62 5.40 20.52
C THR A 59 14.29 5.27 22.01
N ARG A 60 14.16 4.05 22.52
CA ARG A 60 13.78 3.79 23.91
C ARG A 60 14.86 4.32 24.86
N ASP A 61 14.46 5.16 25.81
CA ASP A 61 15.36 5.56 26.90
C ASP A 61 15.39 4.44 27.94
N PHE A 62 16.49 3.67 27.96
CA PHE A 62 16.68 2.59 28.93
C PHE A 62 16.84 3.09 30.38
N GLY A 63 17.21 4.36 30.59
CA GLY A 63 17.39 4.95 31.91
C GLY A 63 16.08 5.35 32.57
N GLN A 64 15.11 5.85 31.80
CA GLN A 64 13.78 6.23 32.29
C GLN A 64 12.70 5.17 31.98
N ASN A 65 13.03 4.17 31.17
CA ASN A 65 12.09 3.17 30.63
C ASN A 65 10.89 3.81 29.92
N GLU A 66 11.15 4.90 29.21
CA GLU A 66 10.15 5.67 28.47
C GLU A 66 10.40 5.56 26.96
N TYR A 67 9.31 5.50 26.21
CA TYR A 67 9.35 5.70 24.76
C TYR A 67 9.25 7.19 24.50
N ILE A 68 10.25 7.76 23.84
CA ILE A 68 10.20 9.16 23.44
C ILE A 68 9.04 9.37 22.47
N ASN A 69 8.30 10.44 22.69
CA ASN A 69 7.00 10.72 22.07
C ASN A 69 7.08 11.38 20.68
N GLU A 70 8.27 11.46 20.08
CA GLU A 70 8.50 12.24 18.87
C GLU A 70 8.95 11.38 17.69
N LEU A 71 8.02 10.57 17.19
CA LEU A 71 8.17 9.82 15.94
C LEU A 71 8.42 10.70 14.72
N ALA A 72 8.16 12.01 14.79
CA ALA A 72 8.29 12.92 13.66
C ALA A 72 9.73 13.35 13.39
N GLU A 73 10.58 13.44 14.42
CA GLU A 73 11.97 13.87 14.26
C GLU A 73 12.92 12.71 13.91
N ASP A 74 12.68 11.51 14.45
CA ASP A 74 13.63 10.39 14.32
C ASP A 74 13.23 9.33 13.28
N TYR A 75 12.13 9.53 12.54
CA TYR A 75 11.77 8.61 11.46
C TYR A 75 12.65 8.83 10.22
N PRO A 76 13.35 7.80 9.73
CA PRO A 76 14.14 7.93 8.51
C PRO A 76 13.19 8.18 7.33
N ASN A 77 13.20 9.41 6.82
CA ASN A 77 12.47 9.86 5.62
C ASN A 77 10.97 10.19 5.78
N SER A 78 10.54 10.62 6.96
CA SER A 78 9.16 10.99 7.33
C SER A 78 8.22 9.83 7.69
N ILE A 79 7.23 10.11 8.54
CA ILE A 79 6.28 9.13 9.05
C ILE A 79 5.50 8.51 7.88
N PRO A 80 5.39 7.18 7.79
CA PRO A 80 4.59 6.52 6.76
C PRO A 80 3.15 7.03 6.75
N LYS A 81 2.57 7.06 5.55
CA LYS A 81 1.21 7.54 5.32
C LYS A 81 0.31 6.38 4.99
N ASP A 82 -0.92 6.41 5.50
CA ASP A 82 -1.90 5.39 5.18
C ASP A 82 -2.16 5.35 3.66
N PRO A 83 -1.98 4.19 3.01
CA PRO A 83 -2.17 4.02 1.57
C PRO A 83 -3.57 4.36 1.06
N SER A 84 -4.57 4.45 1.95
CA SER A 84 -5.95 4.78 1.59
C SER A 84 -6.30 6.26 1.72
N SER A 85 -5.65 6.99 2.62
CA SER A 85 -6.03 8.37 2.98
C SER A 85 -4.91 9.38 2.79
N SER A 86 -3.69 8.93 2.45
CA SER A 86 -2.48 9.78 2.33
C SER A 86 -2.20 10.62 3.59
N THR A 87 -2.81 10.25 4.71
CA THR A 87 -2.63 10.91 6.00
C THR A 87 -1.56 10.15 6.76
N ALA A 88 -0.65 10.87 7.42
CA ALA A 88 0.36 10.23 8.27
C ALA A 88 -0.32 9.43 9.39
N TYR A 89 0.27 8.30 9.78
CA TYR A 89 -0.21 7.57 10.95
C TYR A 89 -0.11 8.45 12.20
N CYS A 90 -1.22 8.60 12.92
CA CYS A 90 -1.22 9.29 14.20
C CYS A 90 -0.97 8.27 15.31
N ILE A 91 0.06 8.51 16.11
CA ILE A 91 0.33 7.71 17.31
C ILE A 91 -0.16 8.54 18.49
N LYS A 92 -1.20 8.05 19.16
CA LYS A 92 -1.69 8.69 20.37
C LYS A 92 -0.72 8.36 21.50
N THR A 93 0.24 9.24 21.73
CA THR A 93 1.02 9.22 22.97
C THR A 93 0.16 9.88 24.04
N SER A 94 -0.59 9.08 24.81
CA SER A 94 -1.19 9.59 26.03
C SER A 94 -0.06 10.02 26.96
N THR A 95 -0.04 11.28 27.40
CA THR A 95 0.94 11.88 28.33
C THR A 95 0.93 11.27 29.74
N THR A 96 0.41 10.05 29.87
CA THR A 96 0.61 9.22 31.04
C THR A 96 1.82 8.36 30.70
N SER A 97 2.96 8.66 31.32
CA SER A 97 4.15 7.80 31.24
C SER A 97 3.69 6.35 31.34
N MET A 98 3.86 5.59 30.25
CA MET A 98 3.59 4.16 30.27
C MET A 98 4.75 3.54 31.04
N ARG A 99 4.71 3.67 32.36
CA ARG A 99 5.60 2.94 33.25
C ARG A 99 5.24 1.48 33.06
N ILE A 100 6.08 0.72 32.35
CA ILE A 100 5.99 -0.73 32.31
C ILE A 100 5.91 -1.17 33.78
N PRO A 101 4.83 -1.84 34.23
CA PRO A 101 4.79 -2.37 35.58
C PRO A 101 5.98 -3.30 35.76
N ASP A 102 6.78 -3.07 36.80
CA ASP A 102 7.91 -3.93 37.14
C ASP A 102 7.40 -5.38 37.28
N PRO A 103 8.11 -6.39 36.73
CA PRO A 103 7.76 -7.78 36.98
C PRO A 103 8.04 -8.11 38.45
N ASP A 104 7.00 -8.47 39.21
CA ASP A 104 7.12 -9.09 40.54
C ASP A 104 7.94 -10.39 40.48
#